data_AF-A0A2R8BF56-F1
#
_entry.id   AF-A0A2R8BF56-F1
#
_cell.length_a   1.000
_cell.length_b   1.000
_cell.length_c   1.000
_cell.angle_alpha   90.00
_cell.angle_beta   90.00
_cell.angle_gamma   90.00
#
_symmetry.space_group_name_H-M   'P 1'
#
loop_
_entity.id
_entity.type
_entity.pdbx_description
1 polymer ?
#
loop_
_entity_poly.entity_id
_entity_poly.type
_entity_poly.pdbx_seq_one_letter_code
_entity_poly.pdbx_strand_id
1 'polypeptide(L)'
;MTFLTNLICVAVAAFAVHVPMQAQAQQLQTFGTKAKVLVIDDTGLSAEQTKQLRSFTKKRSYFGAFAASPSTGRWDAETGFSSQAKVQEFVRGKCNILGGTSDCKIVAVSIPTSLTVSTTNATGLSLAQLEYFEQTYLKNTRRYPRDYAAFAVNGFFAVARWGRGHEARAVSDALADCRRYGARFKGQDTAEVYKLRVKLGLLECSVIDVRRHKDRN
;
A
#
# COMPACT_ATOMS: atom_id res chain seq x y z
N MET A 1 6.06 24.08 -71.46
CA MET A 1 5.40 23.25 -70.44
C MET A 1 6.18 23.39 -69.16
N THR A 2 5.70 24.22 -68.22
CA THR A 2 6.40 24.50 -66.96
C THR A 2 5.37 24.41 -65.84
N PHE A 3 5.44 23.33 -65.06
CA PHE A 3 4.59 23.09 -63.90
C PHE A 3 5.13 23.88 -62.70
N LEU A 4 4.33 24.78 -62.14
CA LEU A 4 4.61 25.49 -60.90
C LEU A 4 3.85 24.81 -59.75
N THR A 5 4.61 24.14 -58.90
CA THR A 5 4.16 23.42 -57.70
C THR A 5 3.97 24.41 -56.56
N ASN A 6 2.74 24.64 -56.12
CA ASN A 6 2.44 25.44 -54.93
C ASN A 6 2.49 24.55 -53.67
N LEU A 7 3.54 24.72 -52.86
CA LEU A 7 3.65 24.18 -51.52
C LEU A 7 2.88 25.08 -50.54
N ILE A 8 1.77 24.58 -50.00
CA ILE A 8 1.02 25.26 -48.92
C ILE A 8 1.51 24.70 -47.59
N CYS A 9 2.34 25.47 -46.87
CA CYS A 9 2.72 25.21 -45.49
C CYS A 9 1.54 25.55 -44.56
N VAL A 10 0.78 24.55 -44.13
CA VAL A 10 -0.22 24.71 -43.06
C VAL A 10 0.49 24.59 -41.71
N ALA A 11 0.70 25.72 -41.04
CA ALA A 11 1.19 25.77 -39.67
C ALA A 11 0.07 25.32 -38.72
N VAL A 12 0.11 24.07 -38.28
CA VAL A 12 -0.79 23.55 -37.24
C VAL A 12 -0.29 24.06 -35.89
N ALA A 13 -0.88 25.16 -35.40
CA ALA A 13 -0.70 25.63 -34.04
C ALA A 13 -1.31 24.60 -33.07
N ALA A 14 -0.47 23.76 -32.47
CA ALA A 14 -0.86 22.84 -31.42
C ALA A 14 -1.22 23.63 -30.15
N PHE A 15 -2.50 23.98 -29.99
CA PHE A 15 -3.03 24.45 -28.72
C PHE A 15 -2.88 23.32 -27.70
N ALA A 16 -1.85 23.40 -26.87
CA ALA A 16 -1.67 22.55 -25.71
C ALA A 16 -2.80 22.85 -24.72
N VAL A 17 -3.92 22.16 -24.90
CA VAL A 17 -5.04 22.17 -23.97
C VAL A 17 -4.49 21.63 -22.65
N HIS A 18 -4.15 22.55 -21.75
CA HIS A 18 -3.81 22.20 -20.38
C HIS A 18 -5.10 21.72 -19.74
N VAL A 19 -5.40 20.44 -19.92
CA VAL A 19 -6.43 19.77 -19.12
C VAL A 19 -5.94 19.91 -17.68
N PRO A 20 -6.61 20.71 -16.83
CA PRO A 20 -6.24 20.78 -15.44
C PRO A 20 -6.39 19.36 -14.92
N MET A 21 -5.25 18.72 -14.63
CA MET A 21 -5.20 17.41 -14.04
C MET A 21 -5.70 17.59 -12.62
N GLN A 22 -7.03 17.64 -12.47
CA GLN A 22 -7.68 17.58 -11.18
C GLN A 22 -7.29 16.22 -10.62
N ALA A 23 -6.27 16.23 -9.75
CA ALA A 23 -5.93 15.11 -8.93
C ALA A 23 -7.20 14.79 -8.14
N GLN A 24 -7.96 13.80 -8.62
CA GLN A 24 -9.06 13.24 -7.88
C GLN A 24 -8.44 12.73 -6.58
N ALA A 25 -8.69 13.46 -5.49
CA ALA A 25 -8.30 13.02 -4.17
C ALA A 25 -8.94 11.64 -3.99
N GLN A 26 -8.12 10.59 -4.07
CA GLN A 26 -8.59 9.23 -3.88
C GLN A 26 -9.28 9.20 -2.52
N GLN A 27 -10.60 8.97 -2.54
CA GLN A 27 -11.38 8.97 -1.32
C GLN A 27 -10.75 7.96 -0.37
N LEU A 28 -10.40 8.42 0.83
CA LEU A 28 -9.74 7.61 1.83
C LEU A 28 -10.62 6.40 2.17
N GLN A 29 -10.30 5.24 1.61
CA GLN A 29 -11.06 4.03 1.86
C GLN A 29 -10.59 3.40 3.18
N THR A 30 -11.54 3.19 4.09
CA THR A 30 -11.33 2.54 5.39
C THR A 30 -12.32 1.39 5.54
N PHE A 31 -12.00 0.39 6.36
CA PHE A 31 -12.81 -0.83 6.49
C PHE A 31 -13.25 -1.15 7.93
N GLY A 32 -13.07 -0.21 8.86
CA GLY A 32 -13.32 -0.39 10.30
C GLY A 32 -12.10 -0.94 11.03
N THR A 33 -12.28 -1.41 12.27
CA THR A 33 -11.15 -1.85 13.12
C THR A 33 -11.06 -3.35 13.35
N LYS A 34 -11.94 -4.12 12.69
CA LYS A 34 -12.05 -5.57 12.90
C LYS A 34 -11.60 -6.34 11.67
N ALA A 35 -10.77 -7.35 11.89
CA ALA A 35 -10.39 -8.34 10.89
C ALA A 35 -11.02 -9.70 11.18
N LYS A 36 -11.21 -10.50 10.13
CA LYS A 36 -11.49 -11.93 10.19
C LYS A 36 -10.47 -12.68 9.34
N VAL A 37 -10.09 -13.87 9.78
CA VAL A 37 -9.21 -14.76 9.02
C VAL A 37 -10.05 -15.83 8.34
N LEU A 38 -9.79 -16.03 7.05
CA LEU A 38 -10.39 -17.08 6.24
C LEU A 38 -9.29 -18.09 5.91
N VAL A 39 -9.49 -19.34 6.33
CA VAL A 39 -8.65 -20.46 5.89
C VAL A 39 -9.24 -20.96 4.58
N ILE A 40 -8.42 -20.91 3.52
CA ILE A 40 -8.79 -21.30 2.15
C ILE A 40 -8.56 -22.80 1.98
N ASP A 41 -7.36 -23.27 2.34
CA ASP A 41 -6.95 -24.67 2.21
C ASP A 41 -5.75 -24.96 3.12
N ASP A 42 -5.97 -25.76 4.15
CA ASP A 42 -4.95 -26.24 5.10
C ASP A 42 -4.56 -27.71 4.85
N THR A 43 -5.00 -28.30 3.74
CA THR A 43 -4.64 -29.68 3.39
C THR A 43 -3.16 -29.80 3.04
N GLY A 44 -2.52 -30.86 3.55
CA GLY A 44 -1.12 -31.17 3.30
C GLY A 44 -0.11 -30.30 4.06
N LEU A 45 -0.55 -29.50 5.04
CA LEU A 45 0.37 -28.75 5.89
C LEU A 45 1.08 -29.67 6.89
N SER A 46 2.37 -29.39 7.11
CA SER A 46 3.13 -30.02 8.20
C SER A 46 2.62 -29.57 9.57
N ALA A 47 3.03 -30.27 10.64
CA ALA A 47 2.67 -29.90 12.01
C ALA A 47 3.14 -28.49 12.37
N GLU A 48 4.34 -28.08 11.91
CA GLU A 48 4.86 -26.74 12.15
C GLU A 48 4.10 -25.68 11.34
N GLN A 49 3.80 -25.93 10.06
CA GLN A 49 2.97 -25.01 9.26
C GLN A 49 1.58 -24.83 9.88
N THR A 50 0.96 -25.92 10.34
CA THR A 50 -0.32 -25.88 11.04
C THR A 50 -0.25 -25.05 12.32
N LYS A 51 0.83 -25.19 13.10
CA LYS A 51 1.07 -24.36 14.30
C LYS A 51 1.20 -22.87 13.95
N GLN A 52 1.90 -22.55 12.86
CA GLN A 52 2.11 -21.17 12.42
C GLN A 52 0.82 -20.57 11.83
N LEU A 53 0.04 -21.36 11.11
CA LEU A 53 -1.30 -20.98 10.66
C LEU A 53 -2.21 -20.63 11.86
N ARG A 54 -2.22 -21.47 12.91
CA ARG A 54 -2.97 -21.18 14.16
C ARG A 54 -2.49 -19.91 14.87
N SER A 55 -1.21 -19.54 14.73
CA SER A 55 -0.70 -18.27 15.24
C SER A 55 -1.16 -17.10 14.37
N PHE A 56 -1.21 -17.28 13.05
CA PHE A 56 -1.71 -16.30 12.10
C PHE A 56 -3.21 -16.01 12.29
N THR A 57 -4.03 -17.04 12.55
CA THR A 57 -5.49 -16.87 12.75
C THR A 57 -5.84 -16.02 13.98
N LYS A 58 -4.90 -15.85 14.92
CA LYS A 58 -5.05 -14.98 16.10
C LYS A 58 -4.74 -13.51 15.80
N LYS A 59 -4.17 -13.18 14.64
CA LYS A 59 -3.84 -11.81 14.25
C LYS A 59 -5.13 -11.03 13.97
N ARG A 60 -5.16 -9.76 14.39
CA ARG A 60 -6.33 -8.88 14.27
C ARG A 60 -6.17 -7.78 13.21
N SER A 61 -5.10 -7.83 12.42
CA SER A 61 -4.78 -6.83 11.40
C SER A 61 -5.16 -7.33 10.00
N TYR A 62 -5.77 -6.46 9.21
CA TYR A 62 -5.97 -6.62 7.77
C TYR A 62 -5.14 -5.55 7.02
N PHE A 63 -4.82 -5.71 5.74
CA PHE A 63 -4.90 -6.91 4.91
C PHE A 63 -3.72 -7.85 5.21
N GLY A 64 -3.95 -9.16 5.19
CA GLY A 64 -2.91 -10.15 5.49
C GLY A 64 -3.05 -11.45 4.71
N ALA A 65 -1.96 -12.19 4.62
CA ALA A 65 -1.93 -13.49 3.97
C ALA A 65 -0.95 -14.43 4.68
N PHE A 66 -1.22 -15.73 4.58
CA PHE A 66 -0.35 -16.82 4.98
C PHE A 66 -0.16 -17.74 3.77
N ALA A 67 1.10 -18.01 3.42
CA ALA A 67 1.46 -18.95 2.35
C ALA A 67 2.33 -20.08 2.90
N ALA A 68 2.19 -21.26 2.31
CA ALA A 68 2.98 -22.43 2.67
C ALA A 68 3.29 -23.31 1.46
N SER A 69 4.47 -23.93 1.47
CA SER A 69 4.92 -24.95 0.53
C SER A 69 4.79 -26.33 1.15
N PRO A 70 3.94 -27.23 0.62
CA PRO A 70 3.85 -28.60 1.11
C PRO A 70 5.14 -29.40 0.93
N SER A 71 5.92 -29.13 -0.13
CA SER A 71 7.13 -29.91 -0.44
C SER A 71 8.34 -29.57 0.44
N THR A 72 8.47 -28.31 0.86
CA THR A 72 9.66 -27.84 1.61
C THR A 72 9.40 -27.59 3.09
N GLY A 73 8.13 -27.60 3.52
CA GLY A 73 7.75 -27.17 4.87
C GLY A 73 7.88 -25.66 5.10
N ARG A 74 8.34 -24.88 4.10
CA ARG A 74 8.44 -23.42 4.18
C ARG A 74 7.06 -22.79 4.33
N TRP A 75 7.02 -21.68 5.05
CA TRP A 75 5.86 -20.81 5.13
C TRP A 75 6.31 -19.35 5.25
N ASP A 76 5.39 -18.43 4.97
CA ASP A 76 5.55 -17.01 5.26
C ASP A 76 4.18 -16.40 5.57
N ALA A 77 4.16 -15.31 6.33
CA ALA A 77 2.93 -14.66 6.74
C ALA A 77 3.17 -13.19 7.00
N GLU A 78 2.29 -12.34 6.49
CA GLU A 78 2.34 -10.90 6.68
C GLU A 78 0.94 -10.33 6.91
N THR A 79 0.86 -9.21 7.63
CA THR A 79 -0.41 -8.50 7.89
C THR A 79 -0.17 -6.99 7.87
N GLY A 80 -1.24 -6.19 7.85
CA GLY A 80 -1.14 -4.73 7.93
C GLY A 80 -0.84 -4.04 6.60
N PHE A 81 -1.07 -4.74 5.48
CA PHE A 81 -0.93 -4.16 4.15
C PHE A 81 -2.14 -3.31 3.80
N SER A 82 -1.98 -2.41 2.83
CA SER A 82 -3.05 -1.57 2.28
C SER A 82 -3.80 -2.19 1.11
N SER A 83 -3.40 -3.36 0.62
CA SER A 83 -4.08 -4.06 -0.48
C SER A 83 -4.07 -5.59 -0.31
N GLN A 84 -5.25 -6.20 -0.46
CA GLN A 84 -5.45 -7.65 -0.32
C GLN A 84 -4.77 -8.46 -1.43
N ALA A 85 -4.78 -7.96 -2.66
CA ALA A 85 -4.12 -8.63 -3.77
C ALA A 85 -2.59 -8.58 -3.61
N LYS A 86 -2.06 -7.40 -3.28
CA LYS A 86 -0.61 -7.21 -3.13
C LYS A 86 -0.02 -8.01 -1.97
N VAL A 87 -0.72 -8.14 -0.84
CA VAL A 87 -0.22 -8.94 0.29
C VAL A 87 -0.18 -10.43 -0.04
N GLN A 88 -1.17 -10.95 -0.76
CA GLN A 88 -1.16 -12.34 -1.21
C GLN A 88 -0.01 -12.59 -2.18
N GLU A 89 0.18 -11.72 -3.18
CA GLU A 89 1.28 -11.86 -4.13
C GLU A 89 2.64 -11.77 -3.44
N PHE A 90 2.80 -10.82 -2.51
CA PHE A 90 4.03 -10.65 -1.74
C PHE A 90 4.35 -11.86 -0.86
N VAL A 91 3.38 -12.32 -0.05
CA VAL A 91 3.60 -13.43 0.89
C VAL A 91 3.88 -14.74 0.15
N ARG A 92 3.16 -15.02 -0.94
CA ARG A 92 3.45 -16.18 -1.80
C ARG A 92 4.84 -16.08 -2.44
N GLY A 93 5.16 -14.93 -3.03
CA GLY A 93 6.46 -14.71 -3.67
C GLY A 93 7.61 -14.82 -2.68
N LYS A 94 7.48 -14.23 -1.49
CA LYS A 94 8.46 -14.31 -0.40
C LYS A 94 8.63 -15.75 0.10
N CYS A 95 7.53 -16.50 0.26
CA CYS A 95 7.58 -17.93 0.60
C CYS A 95 8.37 -18.73 -0.45
N ASN A 96 8.09 -18.52 -1.74
CA ASN A 96 8.79 -19.17 -2.84
C ASN A 96 10.28 -18.84 -2.86
N ILE A 97 10.63 -17.55 -2.76
CA ILE A 97 12.02 -17.06 -2.73
C ILE A 97 12.79 -17.67 -1.56
N LEU A 98 12.25 -17.60 -0.35
CA LEU A 98 12.94 -18.05 0.85
C LEU A 98 12.95 -19.58 1.02
N GLY A 99 12.01 -20.27 0.38
CA GLY A 99 11.95 -21.73 0.34
C GLY A 99 12.71 -22.36 -0.82
N GLY A 100 13.20 -21.56 -1.79
CA GLY A 100 13.79 -22.09 -3.02
C GLY A 100 12.83 -22.95 -3.83
N THR A 101 11.53 -22.60 -3.83
CA THR A 101 10.46 -23.38 -4.45
C THR A 101 9.51 -22.50 -5.27
N SER A 102 8.63 -23.11 -6.05
CA SER A 102 7.55 -22.46 -6.79
C SER A 102 6.15 -22.89 -6.33
N ASP A 103 6.06 -23.82 -5.37
CA ASP A 103 4.81 -24.48 -4.96
C ASP A 103 4.12 -23.84 -3.74
N CYS A 104 4.58 -22.69 -3.23
CA CYS A 104 3.86 -22.03 -2.14
C CYS A 104 2.45 -21.61 -2.60
N LYS A 105 1.44 -22.04 -1.84
CA LYS A 105 0.03 -21.66 -2.02
C LYS A 105 -0.45 -20.74 -0.90
N ILE A 106 -1.42 -19.87 -1.20
CA ILE A 106 -2.12 -19.10 -0.16
C ILE A 106 -3.04 -20.06 0.58
N VAL A 107 -2.82 -20.18 1.88
CA VAL A 107 -3.56 -21.07 2.79
C VAL A 107 -4.62 -20.29 3.55
N ALA A 108 -4.32 -19.04 3.91
CA ALA A 108 -5.25 -18.19 4.62
C ALA A 108 -5.05 -16.72 4.31
N VAL A 109 -6.11 -15.94 4.50
CA VAL A 109 -6.12 -14.49 4.34
C VAL A 109 -6.77 -13.82 5.53
N SER A 110 -6.29 -12.63 5.90
CA SER A 110 -6.89 -11.75 6.90
C SER A 110 -7.51 -10.55 6.22
N ILE A 111 -8.83 -10.43 6.27
CA ILE A 111 -9.59 -9.36 5.62
C ILE A 111 -10.45 -8.58 6.65
N PRO A 112 -10.85 -7.34 6.36
CA PRO A 112 -11.84 -6.64 7.16
C PRO A 112 -13.15 -7.44 7.32
N THR A 113 -13.78 -7.36 8.49
CA THR A 113 -15.07 -8.05 8.72
C THR A 113 -16.18 -7.52 7.82
N SER A 114 -16.09 -6.24 7.42
CA SER A 114 -17.01 -5.54 6.52
C SER A 114 -16.98 -6.03 5.08
N LEU A 115 -15.92 -6.77 4.67
CA LEU A 115 -15.81 -7.33 3.33
C LEU A 115 -16.38 -8.74 3.25
N THR A 116 -16.90 -9.07 2.07
CA THR A 116 -17.31 -10.44 1.74
C THR A 116 -16.09 -11.33 1.53
N VAL A 117 -16.28 -12.64 1.74
CA VAL A 117 -15.20 -13.64 1.56
C VAL A 117 -14.68 -13.73 0.13
N SER A 118 -15.47 -13.29 -0.86
CA SER A 118 -15.11 -13.26 -2.28
C SER A 118 -14.30 -12.01 -2.68
N THR A 119 -14.06 -11.07 -1.77
CA THR A 119 -13.36 -9.83 -2.11
C THR A 119 -11.85 -10.07 -2.23
N THR A 120 -11.31 -9.95 -3.44
CA THR A 120 -9.89 -10.20 -3.73
C THR A 120 -9.03 -8.94 -3.92
N ASN A 121 -9.66 -7.83 -4.33
CA ASN A 121 -8.95 -6.62 -4.79
C ASN A 121 -9.19 -5.39 -3.89
N ALA A 122 -9.61 -5.58 -2.64
CA ALA A 122 -9.81 -4.45 -1.73
C ALA A 122 -8.49 -3.74 -1.43
N THR A 123 -8.54 -2.40 -1.48
CA THR A 123 -7.42 -1.50 -1.23
C THR A 123 -7.90 -0.34 -0.35
N GLY A 124 -7.09 0.09 0.60
CA GLY A 124 -7.38 1.18 1.52
C GLY A 124 -6.42 1.17 2.70
N LEU A 125 -6.69 1.96 3.74
CA LEU A 125 -5.82 1.98 4.92
C LEU A 125 -5.83 0.63 5.63
N SER A 126 -4.64 0.11 5.95
CA SER A 126 -4.49 -0.98 6.91
C SER A 126 -4.93 -0.53 8.31
N LEU A 127 -5.19 -1.48 9.20
CA LEU A 127 -5.61 -1.15 10.57
C LEU A 127 -4.62 -0.21 11.27
N ALA A 128 -3.32 -0.52 11.20
CA ALA A 128 -2.29 0.31 11.82
C ALA A 128 -2.19 1.71 11.19
N GLN A 129 -2.37 1.81 9.87
CA GLN A 129 -2.40 3.09 9.18
C GLN A 129 -3.63 3.92 9.59
N LEU A 130 -4.80 3.29 9.71
CA LEU A 130 -6.03 3.93 10.18
C LEU A 130 -5.90 4.43 11.63
N GLU A 131 -5.39 3.60 12.53
CA GLU A 131 -5.14 4.00 13.92
C GLU A 131 -4.15 5.17 13.99
N TYR A 132 -3.08 5.15 13.21
CA TYR A 132 -2.12 6.25 13.16
C TYR A 132 -2.78 7.54 12.60
N PHE A 133 -3.62 7.40 11.57
CA PHE A 133 -4.38 8.50 11.01
C PHE A 133 -5.29 9.15 12.06
N GLU A 134 -6.17 8.37 12.69
CA GLU A 134 -7.18 8.87 13.62
C GLU A 134 -6.59 9.32 14.95
N GLN A 135 -5.69 8.52 15.53
CA GLN A 135 -5.22 8.74 16.89
C GLN A 135 -4.02 9.68 16.96
N THR A 136 -3.20 9.75 15.90
CA THR A 136 -1.99 10.59 15.91
C THR A 136 -2.11 11.76 14.96
N TYR A 137 -2.35 11.51 13.67
CA TYR A 137 -2.31 12.57 12.67
C TYR A 137 -3.43 13.59 12.87
N LEU A 138 -4.69 13.15 12.96
CA LEU A 138 -5.81 14.07 13.15
C LEU A 138 -5.70 14.87 14.45
N LYS A 139 -5.25 14.23 15.54
CA LYS A 139 -5.09 14.91 16.84
C LYS A 139 -3.96 15.94 16.82
N ASN A 140 -2.82 15.61 16.22
CA ASN A 140 -1.68 16.54 16.17
C ASN A 140 -1.96 17.72 15.23
N THR A 141 -2.61 17.51 14.09
CA THR A 141 -2.97 18.61 13.17
C THR A 141 -3.81 19.69 13.85
N ARG A 142 -4.70 19.32 14.78
CA ARG A 142 -5.50 20.30 15.55
C ARG A 142 -4.66 21.22 16.43
N ARG A 143 -3.47 20.78 16.85
CA ARG A 143 -2.54 21.58 17.68
C ARG A 143 -1.85 22.70 16.89
N TYR A 144 -1.92 22.68 15.55
CA TYR A 144 -1.27 23.65 14.67
C TYR A 144 -2.31 24.30 13.73
N PRO A 145 -3.22 25.14 14.26
CA PRO A 145 -4.41 25.57 13.53
C PRO A 145 -4.13 26.39 12.26
N ARG A 146 -2.98 27.08 12.23
CA ARG A 146 -2.57 27.94 11.10
C ARG A 146 -1.60 27.24 10.15
N ASP A 147 -1.17 26.03 10.45
CA ASP A 147 -0.16 25.32 9.68
C ASP A 147 -0.76 24.14 8.93
N TYR A 148 -0.01 23.68 7.94
CA TYR A 148 -0.33 22.52 7.13
C TYR A 148 0.19 21.23 7.76
N ALA A 149 -0.55 20.16 7.46
CA ALA A 149 -0.19 18.80 7.75
C ALA A 149 -0.42 17.92 6.52
N ALA A 150 0.38 16.87 6.38
CA ALA A 150 0.26 15.88 5.32
C ALA A 150 0.46 14.47 5.88
N PHE A 151 -0.33 13.53 5.36
CA PHE A 151 -0.29 12.12 5.70
C PHE A 151 0.08 11.30 4.46
N ALA A 152 1.23 10.62 4.51
CA ALA A 152 1.72 9.79 3.44
C ALA A 152 1.67 8.32 3.83
N VAL A 153 1.35 7.46 2.87
CA VAL A 153 1.30 6.01 3.05
C VAL A 153 2.05 5.31 1.93
N ASN A 154 2.39 4.06 2.16
CA ASN A 154 2.73 3.11 1.12
C ASN A 154 1.97 1.79 1.33
N GLY A 155 2.46 0.71 0.71
CA GLY A 155 1.88 -0.63 0.82
C GLY A 155 1.78 -1.19 2.24
N PHE A 156 2.53 -0.66 3.21
CA PHE A 156 2.77 -1.30 4.51
C PHE A 156 2.66 -0.37 5.73
N PHE A 157 3.06 0.90 5.61
CA PHE A 157 3.08 1.83 6.74
C PHE A 157 2.59 3.22 6.36
N ALA A 158 2.45 4.08 7.37
CA ALA A 158 2.09 5.48 7.21
C ALA A 158 3.10 6.36 7.94
N VAL A 159 3.26 7.59 7.46
CA VAL A 159 4.01 8.66 8.12
C VAL A 159 3.22 9.95 7.99
N ALA A 160 3.43 10.88 8.92
CA ALA A 160 2.78 12.16 8.86
C ALA A 160 3.69 13.29 9.29
N ARG A 161 3.38 14.47 8.77
CA ARG A 161 4.01 15.75 9.13
C ARG A 161 2.95 16.79 9.39
N TRP A 162 3.20 17.67 10.34
CA TRP A 162 2.30 18.72 10.78
C TRP A 162 3.10 19.92 11.28
N GLY A 163 2.45 21.06 11.46
CA GLY A 163 3.14 22.29 11.90
C GLY A 163 4.07 22.86 10.83
N ARG A 164 3.67 22.79 9.55
CA ARG A 164 4.42 23.40 8.43
C ARG A 164 3.72 24.66 7.94
N GLY A 165 4.45 25.76 7.83
CA GLY A 165 3.89 27.03 7.34
C GLY A 165 3.39 26.98 5.88
N HIS A 166 3.81 25.98 5.09
CA HIS A 166 3.44 25.83 3.69
C HIS A 166 3.01 24.39 3.36
N GLU A 167 1.96 24.26 2.55
CA GLU A 167 1.41 22.98 2.10
C GLU A 167 2.46 22.11 1.39
N ALA A 168 3.16 22.69 0.41
CA ALA A 168 4.20 22.00 -0.35
C ALA A 168 5.30 21.42 0.55
N ARG A 169 5.62 22.11 1.65
CA ARG A 169 6.62 21.62 2.62
C ARG A 169 6.08 20.45 3.44
N ALA A 170 4.82 20.49 3.88
CA ALA A 170 4.19 19.36 4.56
C ALA A 170 4.20 18.10 3.68
N VAL A 171 3.78 18.25 2.43
CA VAL A 171 3.76 17.17 1.42
C VAL A 171 5.17 16.62 1.17
N SER A 172 6.14 17.50 0.89
CA SER A 172 7.52 17.11 0.59
C SER A 172 8.16 16.36 1.76
N ASP A 173 8.05 16.89 2.99
CA ASP A 173 8.61 16.24 4.18
C ASP A 173 7.94 14.86 4.41
N ALA A 174 6.61 14.76 4.34
CA ALA A 174 5.90 13.49 4.53
C ALA A 174 6.34 12.42 3.51
N LEU A 175 6.47 12.79 2.23
CA LEU A 175 6.96 11.89 1.19
C LEU A 175 8.43 11.50 1.41
N ALA A 176 9.29 12.45 1.78
CA ALA A 176 10.71 12.19 2.04
C ALA A 176 10.89 11.20 3.19
N ASP A 177 10.13 11.38 4.28
CA ASP A 177 10.15 10.44 5.40
C ASP A 177 9.59 9.09 5.03
N CYS A 178 8.48 9.04 4.28
CA CYS A 178 7.91 7.79 3.81
C CYS A 178 8.95 6.98 3.02
N ARG A 179 9.61 7.62 2.05
CA ARG A 179 10.68 7.00 1.25
C ARG A 179 11.85 6.55 2.12
N ARG A 180 12.26 7.36 3.12
CA ARG A 180 13.33 7.00 4.06
C ARG A 180 12.99 5.75 4.87
N TYR A 181 11.76 5.63 5.37
CA TYR A 181 11.33 4.42 6.06
C TYR A 181 11.28 3.21 5.11
N GLY A 182 10.81 3.41 3.88
CA GLY A 182 10.78 2.36 2.85
C GLY A 182 12.17 1.84 2.49
N ALA A 183 13.18 2.73 2.44
CA ALA A 183 14.55 2.37 2.15
C ALA A 183 15.19 1.41 3.18
N ARG A 184 14.66 1.36 4.42
CA ARG A 184 15.15 0.43 5.46
C ARG A 184 14.98 -1.03 5.06
N PHE A 185 13.96 -1.35 4.25
CA PHE A 185 13.75 -2.72 3.76
C PHE A 185 14.92 -3.23 2.91
N LYS A 186 15.71 -2.33 2.29
CA LYS A 186 16.91 -2.73 1.52
C LYS A 186 17.96 -3.44 2.39
N GLY A 187 18.00 -3.16 3.69
CA GLY A 187 18.90 -3.81 4.64
C GLY A 187 18.27 -4.92 5.48
N GLN A 188 16.95 -5.14 5.35
CA GLN A 188 16.20 -6.13 6.13
C GLN A 188 15.76 -7.33 5.28
N ASP A 189 15.36 -7.09 4.05
CA ASP A 189 14.95 -8.12 3.10
C ASP A 189 16.18 -8.68 2.36
N THR A 190 16.12 -9.93 1.87
CA THR A 190 17.09 -10.40 0.86
C THR A 190 16.93 -9.58 -0.42
N ALA A 191 17.94 -9.61 -1.30
CA ALA A 191 17.91 -8.84 -2.55
C ALA A 191 16.68 -9.20 -3.41
N GLU A 192 16.30 -10.47 -3.49
CA GLU A 192 15.13 -10.95 -4.23
C GLU A 192 13.82 -10.51 -3.58
N VAL A 193 13.70 -10.59 -2.24
CA VAL A 193 12.50 -10.14 -1.53
C VAL A 193 12.32 -8.63 -1.65
N TYR A 194 13.42 -7.86 -1.57
CA TYR A 194 13.39 -6.41 -1.80
C TYR A 194 12.95 -6.08 -3.23
N LYS A 195 13.50 -6.77 -4.25
CA LYS A 195 13.07 -6.61 -5.65
C LYS A 195 11.57 -6.92 -5.81
N LEU A 196 11.07 -7.97 -5.16
CA LEU A 196 9.64 -8.28 -5.15
C LEU A 196 8.82 -7.13 -4.53
N ARG A 197 9.27 -6.57 -3.40
CA ARG A 197 8.60 -5.45 -2.75
C ARG A 197 8.52 -4.21 -3.66
N VAL A 198 9.60 -3.90 -4.37
CA VAL A 198 9.65 -2.83 -5.38
C VAL A 198 8.69 -3.13 -6.54
N LYS A 199 8.75 -4.34 -7.11
CA LYS A 199 7.89 -4.77 -8.22
C LYS A 199 6.40 -4.60 -7.92
N LEU A 200 5.98 -4.86 -6.68
CA LEU A 200 4.58 -4.74 -6.26
C LEU A 200 4.16 -3.30 -5.89
N GLY A 201 5.07 -2.33 -6.03
CA GLY A 201 4.84 -0.94 -5.62
C GLY A 201 4.57 -0.80 -4.12
N LEU A 202 5.07 -1.73 -3.29
CA LEU A 202 4.83 -1.69 -1.83
C LEU A 202 5.66 -0.60 -1.14
N LEU A 203 6.71 -0.11 -1.81
CA LEU A 203 7.56 0.99 -1.35
C LEU A 203 7.15 2.34 -1.94
N GLU A 204 6.18 2.37 -2.85
CA GLU A 204 5.70 3.61 -3.46
C GLU A 204 4.91 4.42 -2.43
N CYS A 205 5.36 5.65 -2.20
CA CYS A 205 4.77 6.55 -1.23
C CYS A 205 3.84 7.54 -1.92
N SER A 206 2.61 7.66 -1.41
CA SER A 206 1.63 8.64 -1.85
C SER A 206 1.13 9.46 -0.66
N VAL A 207 0.78 10.71 -0.90
CA VAL A 207 0.04 11.53 0.08
C VAL A 207 -1.44 11.29 -0.16
N ILE A 208 -2.15 10.91 0.90
CA ILE A 208 -3.59 10.62 0.84
C ILE A 208 -4.44 11.65 1.58
N ASP A 209 -3.78 12.51 2.35
CA ASP A 209 -4.43 13.63 3.00
C ASP A 209 -3.44 14.78 3.18
N VAL A 210 -3.90 15.96 2.81
CA VAL A 210 -3.24 17.24 3.10
C VAL A 210 -4.31 18.15 3.65
N ARG A 211 -4.02 18.84 4.75
CA ARG A 211 -4.99 19.76 5.34
C ARG A 211 -4.33 20.86 6.14
N ARG A 212 -5.08 21.94 6.28
CA ARG A 212 -4.94 22.93 7.34
C ARG A 212 -6.12 22.77 8.28
N HIS A 213 -5.91 22.85 9.60
CA HIS A 213 -7.01 22.58 10.54
C HIS A 213 -8.20 23.54 10.37
N LYS A 214 -7.94 24.82 10.04
CA LYS A 214 -8.98 25.85 9.91
C LYS A 214 -9.89 25.70 8.69
N ASP A 215 -9.56 24.84 7.72
CA ASP A 215 -10.29 24.74 6.45
C ASP A 215 -11.49 23.76 6.52
N ARG A 216 -11.96 23.41 7.73
CA ARG A 216 -13.09 22.47 7.95
C ARG A 216 -14.27 23.06 8.74
N ASN A 217 -14.39 24.38 8.79
CA ASN A 217 -15.61 25.05 9.24
C ASN A 217 -16.49 25.38 8.05
#